data_AF-A0A258ARX1-F1
#
_entry.id   AF-A0A258ARX1-F1
#
_cell.length_a   1.000
_cell.length_b   1.000
_cell.length_c   1.000
_cell.angle_alpha   90.00
_cell.angle_beta   90.00
_cell.angle_gamma   90.00
#
_symmetry.space_group_name_H-M   'P 1'
#
loop_
_entity.id
_entity.type
_entity.pdbx_description
1 polymer ?
#
loop_
_entity_poly.entity_id
_entity_poly.type
_entity_poly.pdbx_seq_one_letter_code
_entity_poly.pdbx_strand_id
1 'polypeptide(L)'
;MKPHRIRHQFHLNADLSRKLDALATEPGRTKSAVLEAAILAWIERRGANELDERFSVRLNRLSRQLDRIERDQKIMLESLALYIRQTLQRDAHLPDPDPGARARGRERFEAFIEQVGRKLAQGRSDLSPSEDLPS
;
A
#
# COMPACT_ATOMS: atom_id res chain seq x y z
N MET A 1 2.99 23.48 40.16
CA MET A 1 3.22 24.79 39.51
C MET A 1 1.90 25.30 38.96
N LYS A 2 1.55 26.58 39.15
CA LYS A 2 0.34 27.15 38.55
C LYS A 2 0.53 27.20 37.01
N PRO A 3 -0.46 26.81 36.20
CA PRO A 3 -0.33 26.87 34.75
C PRO A 3 -0.14 28.34 34.31
N HIS A 4 0.85 28.58 33.46
CA HIS A 4 1.08 29.89 32.85
C HIS A 4 -0.04 30.14 31.83
N ARG A 5 -0.86 31.19 32.05
CA ARG A 5 -2.01 31.54 31.21
C ARG A 5 -1.71 32.85 30.48
N ILE A 6 -1.91 32.88 29.16
CA ILE A 6 -1.78 34.09 28.33
C ILE A 6 -3.19 34.62 28.05
N ARG A 7 -3.41 35.94 28.26
CA ARG A 7 -4.70 36.58 27.99
C ARG A 7 -4.76 37.04 26.53
N HIS A 8 -5.79 36.60 25.82
CA HIS A 8 -6.13 37.08 24.47
C HIS A 8 -7.40 37.93 24.53
N GLN A 9 -7.46 38.98 23.69
CA GLN A 9 -8.64 39.83 23.54
C GLN A 9 -9.14 39.73 22.10
N PHE A 10 -10.39 39.33 21.93
CA PHE A 10 -11.05 39.17 20.63
C PHE A 10 -12.53 39.52 20.77
N HIS A 11 -13.13 39.94 19.66
CA HIS A 11 -14.55 40.25 19.59
C HIS A 11 -15.31 39.05 19.03
N LEU A 12 -16.42 38.70 19.68
CA LEU A 12 -17.39 37.73 19.19
C LEU A 12 -18.64 38.50 18.75
N ASN A 13 -19.31 38.03 17.70
CA ASN A 13 -20.62 38.56 17.38
C ASN A 13 -21.64 38.18 18.48
N ALA A 14 -22.77 38.88 18.52
CA ALA A 14 -23.77 38.70 19.57
C ALA A 14 -24.29 37.25 19.67
N ASP A 15 -24.48 36.60 18.52
CA ASP A 15 -24.99 35.22 18.45
C ASP A 15 -24.00 34.20 19.01
N LEU A 16 -22.72 34.34 18.67
CA LEU A 16 -21.66 33.44 19.13
C LEU A 16 -21.36 33.67 20.62
N SER A 17 -21.45 34.92 21.10
CA SER A 17 -21.35 35.23 22.53
C SER A 17 -22.47 34.53 23.32
N ARG A 18 -23.72 34.61 22.85
CA ARG A 18 -24.85 33.92 23.51
C ARG A 18 -24.66 32.41 23.56
N LYS A 19 -24.14 31.82 22.47
CA LYS A 19 -23.84 30.38 22.42
C LYS A 19 -22.72 29.99 23.38
N LEU A 20 -21.67 30.79 23.48
CA LEU A 20 -20.57 30.56 24.43
C LEU A 20 -21.06 30.66 25.88
N ASP A 21 -21.94 31.61 26.16
CA ASP A 21 -22.54 31.78 27.48
C ASP A 21 -23.36 30.55 27.88
N ALA A 22 -24.19 30.04 26.96
CA ALA A 22 -24.96 28.83 27.17
C ALA A 22 -24.07 27.59 27.45
N LEU A 23 -22.91 27.49 26.79
CA LEU A 23 -21.96 26.38 27.00
C LEU A 23 -21.19 26.49 28.33
N ALA A 24 -21.04 27.70 28.87
CA ALA A 24 -20.36 27.96 30.13
C ALA A 24 -21.31 27.89 31.36
N THR A 25 -22.58 27.53 31.16
CA THR A 25 -23.58 27.44 32.24
C THR A 25 -23.42 26.17 33.09
N GLU A 26 -22.66 25.17 32.62
CA GLU A 26 -22.40 23.94 33.38
C GLU A 26 -21.49 24.21 34.60
N PRO A 27 -21.80 23.64 35.78
CA PRO A 27 -20.96 23.79 36.97
C PRO A 27 -19.51 23.38 36.71
N GLY A 28 -18.57 24.31 36.93
CA GLY A 28 -17.13 24.08 36.75
C GLY A 28 -16.58 24.39 35.36
N ARG A 29 -17.41 24.85 34.40
CA ARG A 29 -16.97 25.18 33.04
C ARG A 29 -16.92 26.69 32.82
N THR A 30 -15.71 27.24 32.70
CA THR A 30 -15.54 28.66 32.38
C THR A 30 -15.56 28.88 30.87
N LYS A 31 -15.95 30.08 30.41
CA LYS A 31 -15.86 30.47 28.99
C LYS A 31 -14.46 30.25 28.42
N SER A 32 -13.42 30.51 29.21
CA SER A 32 -12.02 30.29 28.83
C SER A 32 -11.72 28.80 28.62
N ALA A 33 -12.26 27.91 29.46
CA ALA A 33 -12.07 26.47 29.30
C ALA A 33 -12.82 25.93 28.07
N VAL A 34 -14.02 26.44 27.80
CA VAL A 34 -14.78 26.09 26.58
C VAL A 34 -14.03 26.53 25.32
N LEU A 35 -13.50 27.75 25.32
CA LEU A 35 -12.71 28.28 24.19
C LEU A 35 -11.39 27.51 24.00
N GLU A 36 -10.67 27.22 25.07
CA GLU A 36 -9.43 26.42 25.03
C GLU A 36 -9.69 25.04 24.40
N ALA A 37 -10.72 24.32 24.87
CA ALA A 37 -11.10 23.03 24.31
C ALA A 37 -11.55 23.12 22.84
N ALA A 38 -12.30 24.17 22.48
CA ALA A 38 -12.77 24.36 21.11
C ALA A 38 -11.62 24.67 20.13
N ILE A 39 -10.65 25.50 20.54
CA ILE A 39 -9.45 25.82 19.74
C ILE A 39 -8.60 24.57 19.57
N LEU A 40 -8.36 23.80 20.65
CA LEU A 40 -7.61 22.56 20.59
C LEU A 40 -8.27 21.57 19.62
N ALA A 41 -9.57 21.31 19.77
CA ALA A 41 -10.32 20.43 18.89
C ALA A 41 -10.33 20.91 17.43
N TRP A 42 -10.37 22.22 17.19
CA TRP A 42 -10.30 22.78 15.84
C TRP A 42 -8.91 22.58 15.20
N ILE A 43 -7.83 22.82 15.96
CA ILE A 43 -6.46 22.59 15.49
C ILE A 43 -6.23 21.10 15.21
N GLU A 44 -6.65 20.22 16.10
CA GLU A 44 -6.53 18.77 15.94
C GLU A 44 -7.32 18.28 14.71
N ARG A 45 -8.59 18.72 14.57
CA ARG A 45 -9.41 18.38 13.40
C ARG A 45 -8.82 18.92 12.10
N ARG A 46 -8.24 20.12 12.12
CA ARG A 46 -7.57 20.70 10.95
C ARG A 46 -6.34 19.90 10.57
N GLY A 47 -5.52 19.49 11.55
CA GLY A 47 -4.36 18.63 11.33
C GLY A 47 -4.76 17.26 10.77
N ALA A 48 -5.82 16.64 11.31
CA ALA A 48 -6.35 15.38 10.78
C ALA A 48 -6.86 15.53 9.33
N ASN A 49 -7.63 16.58 9.03
CA ASN A 49 -8.10 16.84 7.67
C ASN A 49 -6.94 17.09 6.68
N GLU A 50 -5.92 17.84 7.08
CA GLU A 50 -4.77 18.13 6.22
C GLU A 50 -3.96 16.85 5.92
N LEU A 51 -3.84 15.95 6.89
CA LEU A 51 -3.23 14.63 6.69
C LEU A 51 -4.10 13.76 5.76
N ASP A 52 -5.40 13.68 6.01
CA ASP A 52 -6.33 12.91 5.18
C ASP A 52 -6.34 13.41 3.72
N GLU A 53 -6.37 14.72 3.50
CA GLU A 53 -6.32 15.30 2.16
C GLU A 53 -4.99 14.98 1.45
N ARG A 54 -3.86 15.09 2.16
CA ARG A 54 -2.52 14.79 1.60
C ARG A 54 -2.32 13.31 1.31
N PHE A 55 -2.82 12.43 2.16
CA PHE A 55 -2.56 10.99 2.06
C PHE A 55 -3.64 10.20 1.34
N SER A 56 -4.89 10.65 1.31
CA SER A 56 -6.00 9.94 0.64
C SER A 56 -5.73 9.66 -0.84
N VAL A 57 -5.21 10.64 -1.59
CA VAL A 57 -4.88 10.47 -3.01
C VAL A 57 -3.79 9.41 -3.20
N ARG A 58 -2.76 9.43 -2.35
CA ARG A 58 -1.65 8.47 -2.40
C ARG A 58 -2.12 7.07 -2.01
N LEU A 59 -2.93 6.94 -0.95
CA LEU A 59 -3.50 5.67 -0.51
C LEU A 59 -4.43 5.08 -1.57
N ASN A 60 -5.29 5.90 -2.19
CA ASN A 60 -6.14 5.46 -3.29
C ASN A 60 -5.33 4.97 -4.48
N ARG A 61 -4.21 5.65 -4.80
CA ARG A 61 -3.30 5.19 -5.86
C ARG A 61 -2.64 3.85 -5.50
N LEU A 62 -2.17 3.68 -4.26
CA LEU A 62 -1.59 2.42 -3.79
C LEU A 62 -2.61 1.28 -3.83
N SER A 63 -3.85 1.52 -3.39
CA SER A 63 -4.94 0.54 -3.48
C SER A 63 -5.15 0.08 -4.91
N ARG A 64 -5.27 1.00 -5.86
CA ARG A 64 -5.44 0.66 -7.29
C ARG A 64 -4.24 -0.11 -7.87
N GLN A 65 -3.02 0.18 -7.39
CA GLN A 65 -1.83 -0.57 -7.79
C GLN A 65 -1.87 -2.00 -7.24
N LEU A 66 -2.29 -2.18 -5.99
CA LEU A 66 -2.48 -3.50 -5.40
C LEU A 66 -3.57 -4.29 -6.14
N ASP A 67 -4.71 -3.68 -6.44
CA ASP A 67 -5.79 -4.32 -7.20
C ASP A 67 -5.32 -4.77 -8.59
N ARG A 68 -4.41 -4.00 -9.21
CA ARG A 68 -3.79 -4.39 -10.49
C ARG A 68 -2.84 -5.56 -10.32
N ILE A 69 -1.98 -5.53 -9.31
CA ILE A 69 -1.05 -6.62 -9.02
C ILE A 69 -1.81 -7.92 -8.72
N GLU A 70 -2.90 -7.85 -7.97
CA GLU A 70 -3.73 -9.01 -7.66
C GLU A 70 -4.35 -9.60 -8.94
N ARG A 71 -4.89 -8.76 -9.83
CA ARG A 71 -5.41 -9.22 -11.13
C ARG A 71 -4.32 -9.83 -11.99
N ASP A 72 -3.16 -9.17 -12.10
CA ASP A 72 -2.05 -9.67 -12.90
C ASP A 72 -1.52 -11.01 -12.34
N GLN A 73 -1.48 -11.16 -11.01
CA GLN A 73 -1.12 -12.41 -10.34
C GLN A 73 -2.14 -13.53 -10.62
N LYS A 74 -3.43 -13.22 -10.61
CA LYS A 74 -4.48 -14.19 -10.96
C LYS A 74 -4.34 -14.66 -12.41
N ILE A 75 -4.11 -13.72 -13.34
CA ILE A 75 -3.86 -14.04 -14.76
C ILE A 75 -2.62 -14.93 -14.90
N MET A 76 -1.53 -14.64 -14.18
CA MET A 76 -0.34 -15.49 -14.19
C MET A 76 -0.62 -16.90 -13.66
N LEU A 77 -1.38 -17.04 -12.58
CA LEU A 77 -1.76 -18.34 -12.02
C LEU A 77 -2.62 -19.16 -12.97
N GLU A 78 -3.63 -18.53 -13.59
CA GLU A 78 -4.46 -19.17 -14.61
C GLU A 78 -3.63 -19.60 -15.82
N SER A 79 -2.75 -18.72 -16.30
CA SER A 79 -1.86 -19.02 -17.43
C SER A 79 -0.91 -20.17 -17.11
N LEU A 80 -0.33 -20.21 -15.91
CA LEU A 80 0.53 -21.29 -15.46
C LEU A 80 -0.24 -22.61 -15.35
N ALA A 81 -1.45 -22.59 -14.80
CA ALA A 81 -2.29 -23.78 -14.72
C ALA A 81 -2.62 -24.35 -16.12
N LEU A 82 -2.96 -23.48 -17.07
CA LEU A 82 -3.17 -23.87 -18.46
C LEU A 82 -1.89 -24.42 -19.10
N TYR A 83 -0.74 -23.78 -18.87
CA TYR A 83 0.55 -24.26 -19.37
C TYR A 83 0.89 -25.64 -18.82
N ILE A 84 0.75 -25.87 -17.51
CA ILE A 84 1.00 -27.17 -16.88
C ILE A 84 0.05 -28.23 -17.46
N ARG A 85 -1.25 -27.93 -17.54
CA ARG A 85 -2.24 -28.85 -18.13
C ARG A 85 -1.87 -29.23 -19.56
N GLN A 86 -1.56 -28.23 -20.37
CA GLN A 86 -1.21 -28.45 -21.77
C GLN A 86 0.12 -29.22 -21.91
N THR A 87 1.08 -28.99 -21.01
CA THR A 87 2.35 -29.73 -20.96
C THR A 87 2.11 -31.18 -20.61
N LEU A 88 1.34 -31.48 -19.56
CA LEU A 88 0.97 -32.86 -19.22
C LEU A 88 0.21 -33.57 -20.34
N GLN A 89 -0.69 -32.86 -21.05
CA GLN A 89 -1.37 -33.41 -22.22
C GLN A 89 -0.41 -33.71 -23.37
N ARG A 90 0.58 -32.84 -23.61
CA ARG A 90 1.64 -33.11 -24.60
C ARG A 90 2.51 -34.27 -24.16
N ASP A 91 2.88 -34.37 -22.89
CA ASP A 91 3.83 -35.38 -22.42
C ASP A 91 3.16 -36.74 -22.14
N ALA A 92 1.83 -36.82 -22.10
CA ALA A 92 1.08 -38.04 -21.80
C ALA A 92 1.38 -39.23 -22.73
N HIS A 93 1.91 -38.99 -23.94
CA HIS A 93 2.28 -40.04 -24.89
C HIS A 93 3.77 -40.42 -24.82
N LEU A 94 4.58 -39.71 -24.03
CA LEU A 94 5.99 -40.04 -23.84
C LEU A 94 6.16 -41.13 -22.78
N PRO A 95 7.17 -42.01 -22.92
CA PRO A 95 7.53 -42.94 -21.86
C PRO A 95 8.09 -42.18 -20.64
N ASP A 96 7.94 -42.77 -19.46
CA ASP A 96 8.53 -42.21 -18.24
C ASP A 96 10.04 -42.03 -18.40
N PRO A 97 10.60 -40.88 -17.99
CA PRO A 97 12.02 -40.59 -18.18
C PRO A 97 12.88 -41.54 -17.33
N ASP A 98 13.91 -42.13 -17.94
CA ASP A 98 14.89 -42.94 -17.22
C ASP A 98 15.69 -42.11 -16.17
N PRO A 99 16.46 -42.74 -15.26
CA PRO A 99 17.24 -42.02 -14.26
C PRO A 99 18.20 -40.96 -14.83
N GLY A 100 18.82 -41.22 -15.99
CA GLY A 100 19.74 -40.31 -16.65
C GLY A 100 19.04 -39.13 -17.31
N ALA A 101 17.86 -39.35 -17.91
CA ALA A 101 16.99 -38.30 -18.42
C ALA A 101 16.49 -37.39 -17.28
N ARG A 102 16.10 -37.97 -16.14
CA ARG A 102 15.73 -37.20 -14.93
C ARG A 102 16.89 -36.39 -14.38
N ALA A 103 18.10 -36.94 -14.35
CA ALA A 103 19.31 -36.23 -13.92
C ALA A 103 19.59 -35.01 -14.80
N ARG A 104 19.60 -35.20 -16.13
CA ARG A 104 19.77 -34.10 -17.09
C ARG A 104 18.68 -33.02 -16.97
N GLY A 105 17.44 -33.43 -16.68
CA GLY A 105 16.35 -32.49 -16.42
C GLY A 105 16.62 -31.60 -15.21
N ARG A 106 17.11 -32.17 -14.10
CA ARG A 106 17.50 -31.42 -12.90
C ARG A 106 18.65 -30.45 -13.16
N GLU A 107 19.71 -30.92 -13.83
CA GLU A 107 20.88 -30.08 -14.18
C GLU A 107 20.45 -28.86 -15.01
N ARG A 108 19.58 -29.06 -16.01
CA ARG A 108 19.05 -27.96 -16.84
C ARG A 108 18.22 -26.97 -16.02
N PHE A 109 17.42 -27.46 -15.08
CA PHE A 109 16.62 -26.62 -14.20
C PHE A 109 17.50 -25.80 -13.26
N GLU A 110 18.52 -26.41 -12.66
CA GLU A 110 19.49 -25.71 -11.80
C GLU A 110 20.22 -24.59 -12.56
N ALA A 111 20.70 -24.88 -13.78
CA ALA A 111 21.35 -23.87 -14.63
C ALA A 111 20.40 -22.71 -14.98
N PHE A 112 19.12 -22.99 -15.23
CA PHE A 112 18.10 -21.96 -15.45
C PHE A 112 17.90 -21.08 -14.21
N ILE A 113 17.76 -21.68 -13.02
CA ILE A 113 17.60 -20.93 -11.76
C ILE A 113 18.81 -20.03 -11.51
N GLU A 114 20.02 -20.54 -11.76
CA GLU A 114 21.25 -19.75 -11.61
C GLU A 114 21.26 -18.53 -12.56
N GLN A 115 20.86 -18.73 -13.82
CA GLN A 115 20.76 -17.63 -14.79
C GLN A 115 19.73 -16.57 -14.37
N VAL A 116 18.56 -16.99 -13.89
CA VAL A 116 17.53 -16.08 -13.37
C VAL A 116 18.05 -15.32 -12.16
N GLY A 117 18.70 -16.02 -11.21
CA GLY A 117 19.29 -15.41 -10.02
C GLY A 117 20.32 -14.33 -10.38
N ARG A 118 21.20 -14.60 -11.35
CA ARG A 118 22.16 -13.61 -11.87
C ARG A 118 21.46 -12.38 -12.46
N LYS A 119 20.42 -12.55 -13.28
CA LYS A 119 19.66 -11.42 -13.86
C LYS A 119 18.99 -10.55 -12.80
N LEU A 120 18.37 -11.17 -11.80
CA LEU A 120 17.75 -10.46 -10.67
C LEU A 120 18.77 -9.68 -9.84
N ALA A 121 19.93 -10.29 -9.53
CA ALA A 121 21.01 -9.62 -8.80
C ALA A 121 21.59 -8.40 -9.55
N GLN A 122 21.51 -8.40 -10.88
CA GLN A 122 21.93 -7.29 -11.74
C GLN A 122 20.87 -6.19 -11.89
N GLY A 123 19.70 -6.32 -11.23
CA GLY A 123 18.61 -5.35 -11.32
C GLY A 123 17.90 -5.33 -12.69
N ARG A 124 18.14 -6.35 -13.53
CA ARG A 124 17.45 -6.48 -14.84
C ARG A 124 16.16 -7.25 -14.62
N SER A 125 15.02 -6.54 -14.62
CA SER A 125 13.69 -7.14 -14.49
C SER A 125 13.16 -7.74 -15.80
N ASP A 126 13.74 -7.35 -16.92
CA ASP A 126 13.21 -7.70 -18.23
C ASP A 126 13.76 -9.06 -18.69
N LEU A 127 12.86 -10.02 -18.84
CA LEU A 127 13.11 -11.30 -19.53
C LEU A 127 13.05 -11.12 -21.06
N SER A 128 13.37 -9.93 -21.57
CA SER A 128 13.49 -9.73 -23.01
C SER A 128 14.54 -10.69 -23.57
N PRO A 129 14.29 -11.35 -24.71
CA PRO A 129 15.30 -12.14 -25.39
C PRO A 129 16.49 -11.22 -25.66
N SER A 130 17.67 -11.57 -25.18
CA SER A 130 18.90 -10.95 -25.68
C SER A 130 19.01 -11.31 -27.16
N GLU A 131 19.10 -10.30 -28.03
CA GLU A 131 19.27 -10.45 -29.48
C GLU A 131 20.55 -11.22 -29.89
N ASP A 132 21.38 -11.61 -28.93
CA ASP A 132 22.58 -12.42 -29.12
C ASP A 132 22.25 -13.91 -29.28
N LEU A 133 21.59 -14.27 -30.38
CA LEU A 133 21.59 -15.63 -30.91
C LEU A 133 22.46 -15.63 -32.18
N PRO A 134 23.64 -16.27 -32.19
CA PRO A 134 24.38 -16.47 -33.43
C PRO A 134 23.56 -17.40 -34.36
N SER A 135 23.51 -17.01 -35.63
CA SER A 135 22.86 -17.74 -36.73
C SER A 135 23.47 -19.12 -36.98
#